data_AF-A0A544TI43-F1
#
_entry.id   AF-A0A544TI43-F1
#
_cell.length_a   1.000
_cell.length_b   1.000
_cell.length_c   1.000
_cell.angle_alpha   90.00
_cell.angle_beta   90.00
_cell.angle_gamma   90.00
#
_symmetry.space_group_name_H-M   'P 1'
#
loop_
_entity.id
_entity.type
_entity.pdbx_description
1 polymer ?
#
loop_
_entity_poly.entity_id
_entity_poly.type
_entity_poly.pdbx_seq_one_letter_code
_entity_poly.pdbx_strand_id
1 'polypeptide(L)'
;MKIKVNRSKLQTNVDIWNVVLSAYGEYVFPTEDEIMNDFFILFNYYCELESGGHESLFNWFSKHIEVMGIQMYLERLTKMLEKVEATEYAEIEKNYLEELWRLFLAVENSKNEEPHYESLVEEFYILIEKADSEYRDLGEELSERLSNYAAVTYTEIIEIVG
;
A
#
# COMPACT_ATOMS: atom_id res chain seq x y z
N MET A 1 2.17 -5.20 19.34
CA MET A 1 2.38 -6.55 19.92
C MET A 1 2.60 -7.49 18.75
N LYS A 2 3.70 -8.25 18.73
CA LYS A 2 3.98 -9.18 17.62
C LYS A 2 3.15 -10.46 17.76
N ILE A 3 2.72 -11.02 16.64
CA ILE A 3 2.07 -12.34 16.65
C ILE A 3 3.10 -13.40 17.06
N LYS A 4 2.72 -14.27 18.00
CA LYS A 4 3.56 -15.41 18.42
C LYS A 4 3.35 -16.60 17.50
N VAL A 5 4.43 -17.10 16.92
CA VAL A 5 4.38 -18.17 15.91
C VAL A 5 5.40 -19.25 16.23
N ASN A 6 4.94 -20.51 16.19
CA ASN A 6 5.82 -21.65 16.39
C ASN A 6 6.78 -21.82 15.21
N ARG A 7 8.07 -22.10 15.47
CA ARG A 7 9.08 -22.33 14.42
C ARG A 7 8.67 -23.42 13.41
N SER A 8 7.91 -24.43 13.84
CA SER A 8 7.39 -25.47 12.95
C SER A 8 6.44 -24.95 11.87
N LYS A 9 5.89 -23.73 12.01
CA LYS A 9 5.05 -23.05 11.01
C LYS A 9 5.83 -22.14 10.05
N LEU A 10 7.16 -22.24 9.99
CA LEU A 10 8.03 -21.34 9.22
C LEU A 10 9.02 -22.14 8.35
N GLN A 11 8.57 -23.26 7.77
CA GLN A 11 9.46 -24.19 7.07
C GLN A 11 9.77 -23.78 5.62
N THR A 12 8.85 -23.03 5.01
CA THR A 12 8.96 -22.57 3.62
C THR A 12 8.67 -21.07 3.51
N ASN A 13 9.06 -20.44 2.39
CA ASN A 13 8.70 -19.03 2.12
C ASN A 13 7.19 -18.84 2.07
N VAL A 14 6.43 -19.84 1.60
CA VAL A 14 4.96 -19.82 1.61
C VAL A 14 4.42 -19.82 3.04
N ASP A 15 5.02 -20.60 3.94
CA ASP A 15 4.61 -20.60 5.35
C ASP A 15 4.90 -19.25 6.01
N ILE A 16 6.07 -18.67 5.73
CA ILE A 16 6.45 -17.34 6.24
C ILE A 16 5.47 -16.29 5.71
N TRP A 17 5.16 -16.32 4.42
CA TRP A 17 4.19 -15.42 3.79
C TRP A 17 2.82 -15.50 4.47
N ASN A 18 2.26 -16.71 4.64
CA ASN A 18 0.97 -16.91 5.28
C ASN A 18 0.93 -16.39 6.72
N VAL A 19 2.04 -16.53 7.43
CA VAL A 19 2.17 -15.99 8.79
C VAL A 19 2.24 -14.47 8.79
N VAL A 20 2.98 -13.87 7.86
CA VAL A 20 3.04 -12.41 7.71
C VAL A 20 1.67 -11.84 7.31
N LEU A 21 0.93 -12.53 6.45
CA LEU A 21 -0.48 -12.18 6.13
C LEU A 21 -1.37 -12.23 7.36
N SER A 22 -1.19 -13.24 8.22
CA SER A 22 -1.94 -13.34 9.48
C SER A 22 -1.57 -12.18 10.42
N ALA A 23 -0.29 -11.81 10.48
CA ALA A 23 0.19 -10.65 11.24
C ALA A 23 -0.38 -9.32 10.74
N TYR A 24 -0.45 -9.15 9.43
CA TYR A 24 -1.11 -8.01 8.81
C TYR A 24 -2.61 -7.95 9.15
N GLY A 25 -3.32 -9.08 9.07
CA GLY A 25 -4.77 -9.12 9.32
C GLY A 25 -5.19 -8.80 10.76
N GLU A 26 -4.31 -9.01 11.74
CA GLU A 26 -4.56 -8.62 13.14
C GLU A 26 -4.01 -7.23 13.49
N TYR A 27 -3.31 -6.58 12.55
CA TYR A 27 -2.63 -5.32 12.82
C TYR A 27 -3.62 -4.15 12.85
N VAL A 28 -3.58 -3.36 13.92
CA VAL A 28 -4.39 -2.15 14.08
C VAL A 28 -3.52 -0.93 13.78
N PHE A 29 -3.48 -0.53 12.52
CA PHE A 29 -2.69 0.62 12.07
C PHE A 29 -3.35 1.96 12.45
N PRO A 30 -2.57 3.01 12.81
CA PRO A 30 -1.13 3.00 13.09
C PRO A 30 -0.83 2.61 14.54
N THR A 31 0.41 2.15 14.80
CA THR A 31 0.93 1.91 16.17
C THR A 31 2.27 2.60 16.41
N GLU A 32 2.88 2.40 17.59
CA GLU A 32 4.26 2.86 17.88
C GLU A 32 5.35 2.02 17.17
N ASP A 33 4.98 0.89 16.56
CA ASP A 33 5.92 0.03 15.83
C ASP A 33 6.06 0.52 14.38
N GLU A 34 7.05 1.37 14.14
CA GLU A 34 7.27 1.99 12.82
C GLU A 34 7.61 1.00 11.71
N ILE A 35 8.29 -0.11 12.03
CA ILE A 35 8.60 -1.14 11.04
C ILE A 35 7.30 -1.81 10.58
N MET A 36 6.41 -2.12 11.52
CA MET A 36 5.10 -2.66 11.19
C MET A 36 4.21 -1.66 10.47
N ASN A 37 4.25 -0.37 10.82
CA ASN A 37 3.53 0.68 10.10
C ASN A 37 4.00 0.76 8.64
N ASP A 38 5.32 0.77 8.41
CA ASP A 38 5.92 0.82 7.07
C ASP A 38 5.56 -0.41 6.24
N PHE A 39 5.65 -1.60 6.83
CA PHE A 39 5.23 -2.84 6.19
C PHE A 39 3.74 -2.82 5.85
N PHE A 40 2.90 -2.32 6.77
CA PHE A 40 1.46 -2.23 6.56
C PHE A 40 1.11 -1.27 5.42
N ILE A 41 1.77 -0.11 5.31
CA ILE A 41 1.60 0.84 4.19
C ILE A 41 1.91 0.15 2.85
N LEU A 42 3.10 -0.47 2.75
CA LEU A 42 3.53 -1.12 1.52
C LEU A 42 2.62 -2.29 1.14
N PHE A 43 2.22 -3.10 2.13
CA PHE A 43 1.41 -4.28 1.89
C PHE A 43 -0.05 -3.93 1.56
N ASN A 44 -0.63 -2.93 2.24
CA ASN A 44 -1.95 -2.42 1.88
C ASN A 44 -1.95 -1.85 0.46
N TYR A 45 -0.98 -0.99 0.14
CA TYR A 45 -0.79 -0.47 -1.22
C TYR A 45 -0.83 -1.60 -2.26
N TYR A 46 0.00 -2.63 -2.09
CA TYR A 46 0.01 -3.78 -2.99
C TYR A 46 -1.38 -4.45 -3.10
N CYS A 47 -2.04 -4.75 -1.98
CA CYS A 47 -3.37 -5.37 -2.02
C CYS A 47 -4.42 -4.53 -2.76
N GLU A 48 -4.41 -3.21 -2.57
CA GLU A 48 -5.38 -2.34 -3.22
C GLU A 48 -5.10 -2.21 -4.72
N LEU A 49 -3.84 -2.07 -5.12
CA LEU A 49 -3.44 -2.00 -6.52
C LEU A 49 -3.79 -3.28 -7.30
N GLU A 50 -3.62 -4.45 -6.68
CA GLU A 50 -3.99 -5.74 -7.29
C GLU A 50 -5.51 -5.99 -7.37
N SER A 51 -6.31 -5.31 -6.54
CA SER A 51 -7.76 -5.56 -6.45
C SER A 51 -8.59 -4.56 -7.24
N GLY A 52 -8.21 -3.28 -7.25
CA GLY A 52 -8.95 -2.22 -7.91
C GLY A 52 -8.14 -0.96 -8.17
N GLY A 53 -6.81 -1.04 -8.20
CA GLY A 53 -5.95 0.07 -8.54
C GLY A 53 -5.93 1.20 -7.51
N HIS A 54 -5.49 2.37 -7.95
CA HIS A 54 -5.42 3.57 -7.11
C HIS A 54 -6.79 4.02 -6.56
N GLU A 55 -7.88 3.73 -7.27
CA GLU A 55 -9.24 4.00 -6.75
C GLU A 55 -9.53 3.20 -5.48
N SER A 56 -9.23 1.89 -5.50
CA SER A 56 -9.38 1.03 -4.31
C SER A 56 -8.52 1.55 -3.16
N LEU A 57 -7.27 1.96 -3.46
CA LEU A 57 -6.36 2.49 -2.46
C LEU A 57 -6.97 3.65 -1.69
N PHE A 58 -7.53 4.65 -2.37
CA PHE A 58 -8.11 5.79 -1.68
C PHE A 58 -9.44 5.45 -0.98
N ASN A 59 -10.26 4.58 -1.58
CA ASN A 59 -11.50 4.15 -0.95
C ASN A 59 -11.28 3.46 0.39
N TRP A 60 -10.22 2.65 0.52
CA TRP A 60 -9.94 1.89 1.73
C TRP A 60 -8.94 2.56 2.68
N PHE A 61 -8.03 3.41 2.17
CA PHE A 61 -6.94 3.98 2.96
C PHE A 61 -7.01 5.49 3.19
N SER A 62 -7.96 6.19 2.57
CA SER A 62 -8.10 7.66 2.66
C SER A 62 -8.05 8.23 4.08
N LYS A 63 -8.76 7.63 5.03
CA LYS A 63 -8.75 8.09 6.44
C LYS A 63 -7.36 8.06 7.06
N HIS A 64 -6.55 7.07 6.71
CA HIS A 64 -5.19 6.96 7.21
C HIS A 64 -4.26 7.98 6.53
N ILE A 65 -4.41 8.18 5.23
CA ILE A 65 -3.69 9.21 4.47
C ILE A 65 -4.04 10.61 4.98
N GLU A 66 -5.30 10.88 5.31
CA GLU A 66 -5.74 12.17 5.84
C GLU A 66 -5.11 12.47 7.21
N VAL A 67 -5.06 11.47 8.11
CA VAL A 67 -4.43 11.62 9.43
C VAL A 67 -2.90 11.79 9.32
N MET A 68 -2.27 11.04 8.40
CA MET A 68 -0.82 11.08 8.23
C MET A 68 -0.34 12.30 7.43
N GLY A 69 -1.15 12.78 6.49
CA GLY A 69 -0.79 13.70 5.44
C GLY A 69 -0.22 12.99 4.20
N ILE A 70 -0.68 13.39 3.02
CA ILE A 70 -0.29 12.76 1.73
C ILE A 70 1.22 12.76 1.49
N GLN A 71 1.92 13.83 1.88
CA GLN A 71 3.37 13.93 1.69
C GLN A 71 4.14 12.89 2.51
N MET A 72 3.73 12.70 3.77
CA MET A 72 4.32 11.70 4.65
C MET A 72 3.97 10.28 4.19
N TYR A 73 2.74 10.06 3.71
CA TYR A 73 2.34 8.79 3.14
C TYR A 73 3.18 8.43 1.91
N LEU A 74 3.31 9.38 0.95
CA LEU A 74 4.11 9.20 -0.26
C LEU A 74 5.59 8.95 0.06
N GLU A 75 6.18 9.71 0.99
CA GLU A 75 7.57 9.50 1.42
C GLU A 75 7.78 8.09 2.01
N ARG A 76 6.88 7.63 2.88
CA ARG A 76 6.99 6.29 3.48
C ARG A 76 6.79 5.19 2.45
N LEU A 77 5.77 5.31 1.60
CA LEU A 77 5.47 4.34 0.55
C LEU A 77 6.65 4.19 -0.42
N THR A 78 7.14 5.30 -0.98
CA THR A 78 8.22 5.30 -1.97
C THR A 78 9.52 4.75 -1.39
N LYS A 79 9.87 5.14 -0.15
CA LYS A 79 11.02 4.58 0.55
C LYS A 79 10.91 3.07 0.76
N MET A 80 9.70 2.57 1.04
CA MET A 80 9.46 1.14 1.22
C MET A 80 9.49 0.37 -0.11
N LEU A 81 8.98 0.95 -1.19
CA LEU A 81 9.11 0.40 -2.55
C LEU A 81 10.59 0.31 -2.95
N GLU A 82 11.38 1.37 -2.73
CA GLU A 82 12.83 1.36 -2.94
C GLU A 82 13.55 0.32 -2.08
N LYS A 83 13.12 0.14 -0.82
CA LYS A 83 13.68 -0.86 0.11
C LYS A 83 13.47 -2.29 -0.37
N VAL A 84 12.40 -2.57 -1.11
CA VAL A 84 12.14 -3.89 -1.73
C VAL A 84 12.61 -3.95 -3.18
N GLU A 85 13.49 -3.02 -3.58
CA GLU A 85 14.06 -2.90 -4.93
C GLU A 85 13.01 -2.68 -6.04
N ALA A 86 11.82 -2.18 -5.69
CA ALA A 86 10.72 -1.84 -6.60
C ALA A 86 10.75 -0.35 -6.96
N THR A 87 11.89 0.12 -7.47
CA THR A 87 12.12 1.56 -7.71
C THR A 87 11.18 2.12 -8.78
N GLU A 88 10.88 1.33 -9.81
CA GLU A 88 9.99 1.68 -10.90
C GLU A 88 8.56 1.97 -10.39
N TYR A 89 8.08 1.17 -9.44
CA TYR A 89 6.82 1.42 -8.77
C TYR A 89 6.88 2.71 -7.93
N ALA A 90 7.99 2.97 -7.24
CA ALA A 90 8.16 4.21 -6.47
C ALA A 90 8.10 5.45 -7.37
N GLU A 91 8.63 5.39 -8.59
CA GLU A 91 8.58 6.50 -9.54
C GLU A 91 7.16 6.78 -10.05
N ILE A 92 6.33 5.75 -10.25
CA ILE A 92 4.90 5.92 -10.56
C ILE A 92 4.23 6.73 -9.45
N GLU A 93 4.41 6.30 -8.20
CA GLU A 93 3.79 6.97 -7.05
C GLU A 93 4.24 8.43 -6.90
N LYS A 94 5.54 8.71 -7.10
CA LYS A 94 6.07 10.08 -7.09
C LYS A 94 5.45 10.97 -8.16
N ASN A 95 5.09 10.39 -9.31
CA ASN A 95 4.52 11.14 -10.43
C ASN A 95 3.03 11.42 -10.27
N TYR A 96 2.28 10.52 -9.63
CA TYR A 96 0.82 10.54 -9.70
C TYR A 96 0.10 10.73 -8.36
N LEU A 97 0.64 10.19 -7.27
CA LEU A 97 -0.16 9.94 -6.06
C LEU A 97 -0.66 11.21 -5.36
N GLU A 98 0.15 12.28 -5.35
CA GLU A 98 -0.26 13.55 -4.75
C GLU A 98 -1.42 14.21 -5.50
N GLU A 99 -1.33 14.23 -6.83
CA GLU A 99 -2.36 14.83 -7.68
C GLU A 99 -3.64 13.97 -7.68
N LEU A 100 -3.48 12.65 -7.73
CA LEU A 100 -4.57 11.71 -7.57
C LEU A 100 -5.31 11.92 -6.23
N TRP A 101 -4.56 12.10 -5.14
CA TRP A 101 -5.14 12.38 -3.83
C TRP A 101 -5.91 13.70 -3.80
N ARG A 102 -5.36 14.76 -4.43
CA ARG A 102 -6.04 16.05 -4.55
C ARG A 102 -7.37 15.92 -5.29
N LEU A 103 -7.37 15.21 -6.42
CA LEU A 103 -8.58 14.97 -7.22
C LEU A 103 -9.59 14.10 -6.46
N PHE A 104 -9.14 13.03 -5.80
CA PHE A 104 -9.98 12.17 -4.95
C PHE A 104 -10.72 13.00 -3.89
N LEU A 105 -10.00 13.83 -3.14
CA LEU A 105 -10.61 14.71 -2.15
C LEU A 105 -11.56 15.75 -2.77
N ALA A 106 -11.26 16.27 -3.96
CA ALA A 106 -12.13 17.20 -4.65
C ALA A 106 -13.45 16.53 -5.07
N VAL A 107 -13.40 15.29 -5.57
CA VAL A 107 -14.57 14.48 -5.93
C VAL A 107 -15.39 14.14 -4.68
N GLU A 108 -14.76 13.60 -3.63
CA GLU A 108 -15.46 13.19 -2.40
C GLU A 108 -16.13 14.35 -1.65
N ASN A 109 -15.52 15.55 -1.69
CA ASN A 109 -16.06 16.73 -1.01
C ASN A 109 -17.05 17.53 -1.87
N SER A 110 -17.03 17.37 -3.18
CA SER A 110 -18.01 18.01 -4.05
C SER A 110 -19.32 17.24 -3.94
N LYS A 111 -20.34 17.90 -3.41
CA LYS A 111 -21.70 17.39 -3.55
C LYS A 111 -21.99 17.41 -5.05
N ASN A 112 -22.51 16.33 -5.61
CA ASN A 112 -22.85 16.08 -7.03
C ASN A 112 -23.70 17.18 -7.74
N GLU A 113 -23.86 18.36 -7.13
CA GLU A 113 -24.58 19.54 -7.55
C GLU A 113 -23.63 20.68 -7.98
N GLU A 114 -22.31 20.58 -7.73
CA GLU A 114 -21.36 21.59 -8.18
C GLU A 114 -21.18 21.52 -9.71
N PRO A 115 -21.20 22.67 -10.42
CA PRO A 115 -21.16 22.74 -11.89
C PRO A 115 -19.87 22.19 -12.54
N HIS A 116 -18.94 21.68 -11.73
CA HIS A 116 -17.67 21.10 -12.16
C HIS A 116 -17.45 19.66 -11.69
N TYR A 117 -18.42 19.05 -10.98
CA TYR A 117 -18.29 17.69 -10.46
C TYR A 117 -17.92 16.67 -11.54
N GLU A 118 -18.67 16.65 -12.65
CA GLU A 118 -18.42 15.70 -13.75
C GLU A 118 -17.02 15.87 -14.37
N SER A 119 -16.52 17.11 -14.46
CA SER A 119 -15.16 17.40 -14.95
C SER A 119 -14.09 16.89 -14.00
N LEU A 120 -14.29 17.06 -12.68
CA LEU A 120 -13.36 16.56 -11.66
C LEU A 120 -13.31 15.02 -11.68
N VAL A 121 -14.46 14.38 -11.84
CA VAL A 121 -14.56 12.92 -11.97
C VAL A 121 -13.85 12.42 -13.23
N GLU A 122 -14.04 13.10 -14.37
CA GLU A 122 -13.33 12.78 -15.62
C GLU A 122 -11.82 12.94 -15.46
N GLU A 123 -11.35 14.05 -14.91
CA GLU A 123 -9.93 14.29 -14.62
C GLU A 123 -9.34 13.21 -13.71
N PHE A 124 -10.07 12.83 -12.66
CA PHE A 124 -9.66 11.79 -11.71
C PHE A 124 -9.50 10.43 -12.40
N TYR A 125 -10.50 9.98 -13.16
CA TYR A 125 -10.42 8.68 -13.83
C TYR A 125 -9.39 8.64 -14.96
N ILE A 126 -9.17 9.74 -15.68
CA ILE A 126 -8.09 9.83 -16.68
C ILE A 126 -6.73 9.66 -16.01
N LEU A 127 -6.53 10.25 -14.82
CA LEU A 127 -5.25 10.14 -14.12
C LEU A 127 -5.06 8.75 -13.51
N ILE A 128 -6.13 8.15 -12.95
CA ILE A 128 -6.12 6.75 -12.48
C ILE A 128 -5.74 5.82 -13.61
N GLU A 129 -6.38 5.93 -14.77
CA GLU A 129 -6.14 5.01 -15.89
C GLU A 129 -4.67 5.04 -16.32
N LYS A 130 -4.03 6.21 -16.32
CA LYS A 130 -2.60 6.36 -16.60
C LYS A 130 -1.73 5.69 -15.54
N ALA A 131 -1.93 6.03 -14.27
CA ALA A 131 -1.13 5.51 -13.17
C ALA A 131 -1.26 3.98 -13.04
N ASP A 132 -2.50 3.47 -13.12
CA ASP A 132 -2.76 2.03 -13.09
C ASP A 132 -2.21 1.32 -14.33
N SER A 133 -2.24 1.96 -15.51
CA SER A 133 -1.66 1.35 -16.71
C SER A 133 -0.15 1.21 -16.58
N GLU A 134 0.54 2.25 -16.13
CA GLU A 134 1.98 2.19 -15.87
C GLU A 134 2.33 1.14 -14.81
N TYR A 135 1.52 1.05 -13.74
CA TYR A 135 1.69 0.00 -12.72
C TYR A 135 1.56 -1.39 -13.33
N ARG A 136 0.52 -1.63 -14.14
CA ARG A 136 0.28 -2.93 -14.78
C ARG A 136 1.35 -3.29 -15.81
N ASP A 137 1.92 -2.30 -16.49
CA ASP A 137 2.99 -2.52 -17.47
C ASP A 137 4.29 -3.06 -16.82
N LEU A 138 4.46 -2.86 -15.50
CA LEU A 138 5.54 -3.50 -14.72
C LEU A 138 5.26 -4.98 -14.39
N GLY A 139 4.03 -5.46 -14.60
CA GLY A 139 3.64 -6.85 -14.35
C GLY A 139 3.59 -7.22 -12.87
N GLU A 140 3.69 -8.53 -12.59
CA GLU A 140 3.51 -9.10 -11.24
C GLU A 140 4.78 -9.06 -10.37
N GLU A 141 5.81 -8.30 -10.76
CA GLU A 141 7.13 -8.29 -10.09
C GLU A 141 7.08 -7.84 -8.63
N LEU A 142 6.17 -6.92 -8.28
CA LEU A 142 6.04 -6.43 -6.91
C LEU A 142 5.67 -7.56 -5.93
N SER A 143 4.84 -8.50 -6.34
CA SER A 143 4.43 -9.64 -5.49
C SER A 143 5.61 -10.52 -5.07
N GLU A 144 6.53 -10.80 -6.01
CA GLU A 144 7.74 -11.58 -5.76
C GLU A 144 8.69 -10.82 -4.84
N ARG A 145 8.90 -9.52 -5.10
CA ARG A 145 9.75 -8.65 -4.27
C ARG A 145 9.25 -8.55 -2.83
N LEU A 146 7.93 -8.43 -2.63
CA LEU A 146 7.31 -8.44 -1.30
C LEU A 146 7.48 -9.77 -0.58
N SER A 147 7.28 -10.88 -1.27
CA SER A 147 7.48 -12.22 -0.70
C SER A 147 8.93 -12.44 -0.27
N ASN A 148 9.89 -12.01 -1.10
CA ASN A 148 11.32 -12.07 -0.78
C ASN A 148 11.68 -11.17 0.42
N TYR A 149 11.15 -9.95 0.46
CA TYR A 149 11.34 -9.05 1.60
C TYR A 149 10.75 -9.62 2.89
N ALA A 150 9.54 -10.18 2.84
CA ALA A 150 8.92 -10.85 3.98
C ALA A 150 9.77 -12.04 4.47
N ALA A 151 10.32 -12.84 3.56
CA ALA A 151 11.17 -13.99 3.91
C ALA A 151 12.43 -13.59 4.70
N VAL A 152 12.95 -12.37 4.53
CA VAL A 152 14.14 -11.88 5.25
C VAL A 152 13.81 -11.00 6.45
N THR A 153 12.63 -10.39 6.50
CA THR A 153 12.22 -9.47 7.58
C THR A 153 11.15 -10.02 8.52
N TYR A 154 10.64 -11.24 8.31
CA TYR A 154 9.53 -11.76 9.11
C TYR A 154 9.79 -11.76 10.62
N THR A 155 11.03 -11.90 11.08
CA THR A 155 11.40 -11.84 12.51
C THR A 155 11.23 -10.45 13.13
N GLU A 156 11.20 -9.42 12.30
CA GLU A 156 10.83 -8.06 12.70
C GLU A 156 9.31 -7.92 12.85
N ILE A 157 8.53 -8.77 12.19
CA ILE A 157 7.06 -8.73 12.17
C ILE A 157 6.43 -9.67 13.21
N ILE A 158 7.03 -10.85 13.43
CA ILE A 158 6.51 -11.89 14.33
C ILE A 158 7.48 -12.25 15.45
N GLU A 159 6.94 -12.79 16.55
CA GLU A 159 7.71 -13.38 17.63
C GLU A 159 7.77 -14.90 17.43
N ILE A 160 8.97 -15.46 17.25
CA ILE A 160 9.13 -16.90 17.12
C ILE A 160 9.15 -17.54 18.51
N VAL A 161 8.19 -18.41 18.76
CA VAL A 161 8.15 -19.29 19.94
C VAL A 161 8.56 -20.71 19.53
N GLY A 162 9.14 -21.46 20.48
CA GLY A 162 9.78 -22.77 20.25
C GLY A 162 8.88 -23.79 19.56
#